data_AF-A0A9E3T310-F1
#
_entry.id   AF-A0A9E3T310-F1
#
_cell.length_a   1.000
_cell.length_b   1.000
_cell.length_c   1.000
_cell.angle_alpha   90.00
_cell.angle_beta   90.00
_cell.angle_gamma   90.00
#
_symmetry.space_group_name_H-M   'P 1'
#
loop_
_entity.id
_entity.type
_entity.pdbx_description
1 polymer ?
#
loop_
_entity_poly.entity_id
_entity_poly.type
_entity_poly.pdbx_seq_one_letter_code
_entity_poly.pdbx_strand_id
1 'polypeptide(L)'
;MVVARNPIVADPKSPFAEAFRALRTNLQFTSVDRKVKSILITSSLPNEGKSTIVKNLSYSVALTGSKVIVIDADLRNPTVHKTFNLSNSRGLTNLLIDEGDYEAYLNVDTSYSNLHILTSGPIPPNPAELLGSNRMKKLLSSIQENYDYVFIDSPPVVTVTD
;
A
#
# COMPACT_ATOMS: atom_id res chain seq x y z
N MET A 1 23.46 -5.66 -7.68
CA MET A 1 22.22 -5.80 -8.48
C MET A 1 21.52 -4.44 -8.44
N VAL A 2 21.48 -3.69 -9.55
CA VAL A 2 20.84 -2.37 -9.59
C VAL A 2 19.34 -2.62 -9.66
N VAL A 3 18.61 -2.34 -8.59
CA VAL A 3 17.14 -2.33 -8.63
C VAL A 3 16.75 -1.22 -9.62
N ALA A 4 16.05 -1.58 -10.69
CA ALA A 4 15.57 -0.61 -11.67
C ALA A 4 14.71 0.43 -10.94
N ARG A 5 15.08 1.71 -11.06
CA ARG A 5 14.33 2.81 -10.44
C ARG A 5 12.90 2.81 -10.96
N ASN A 6 11.93 3.04 -10.08
CA ASN A 6 10.52 3.15 -10.45
C ASN A 6 10.35 4.18 -11.61
N PRO A 7 9.53 3.91 -12.65
CA PRO A 7 9.34 4.82 -13.79
C PRO A 7 8.88 6.23 -13.41
N ILE A 8 8.13 6.40 -12.31
CA ILE A 8 7.75 7.71 -11.76
C ILE A 8 8.97 8.60 -11.46
N VAL A 9 10.10 7.97 -11.16
CA VAL A 9 11.36 8.60 -10.77
C VAL A 9 12.39 8.54 -11.89
N ALA A 10 12.45 7.42 -12.61
CA ALA A 10 13.41 7.19 -13.67
C ALA A 10 13.11 8.05 -14.91
N ASP A 11 11.83 8.27 -15.21
CA ASP A 11 11.39 9.16 -16.29
C ASP A 11 10.19 10.03 -15.84
N PRO A 12 10.45 11.09 -15.04
CA PRO A 12 9.41 11.92 -14.45
C PRO A 12 8.55 12.68 -15.47
N LYS A 13 9.03 12.84 -16.71
CA LYS A 13 8.33 13.55 -17.79
C LYS A 13 7.60 12.60 -18.75
N SER A 14 7.70 11.29 -18.54
CA SER A 14 6.95 10.32 -19.33
C SER A 14 5.43 10.55 -19.22
N PRO A 15 4.65 10.20 -20.26
CA PRO A 15 3.19 10.19 -20.18
C PRO A 15 2.67 9.34 -19.01
N PHE A 16 3.40 8.28 -18.66
CA PHE A 16 3.09 7.44 -17.51
C PHE A 16 3.24 8.22 -16.18
N ALA A 17 4.36 8.91 -15.97
CA ALA A 17 4.56 9.72 -14.78
C ALA A 17 3.61 10.93 -14.71
N GLU A 18 3.29 11.56 -15.85
CA GLU A 18 2.25 12.59 -15.96
C GLU A 18 0.89 12.09 -15.45
N ALA A 19 0.46 10.89 -15.87
CA ALA A 19 -0.81 10.30 -15.45
C ALA A 19 -0.89 10.12 -13.92
N PHE A 20 0.18 9.65 -13.28
CA PHE A 20 0.25 9.51 -11.82
C PHE A 20 0.38 10.84 -11.08
N ARG A 21 0.94 11.87 -11.70
CA ARG A 21 0.91 13.24 -11.16
C ARG A 21 -0.50 13.82 -11.22
N ALA A 22 -1.21 13.65 -12.34
CA ALA A 22 -2.61 14.04 -12.46
C ALA A 22 -3.48 13.32 -11.41
N LEU A 23 -3.29 12.00 -11.23
CA LEU A 23 -4.03 11.22 -10.24
C LEU A 23 -3.74 11.72 -8.80
N ARG A 24 -2.47 11.97 -8.45
CA ARG A 24 -2.10 12.57 -7.16
C ARG A 24 -2.77 13.93 -6.96
N THR A 25 -2.71 14.81 -7.96
CA THR A 25 -3.32 16.14 -7.89
C THR A 25 -4.82 16.05 -7.65
N ASN A 26 -5.51 15.12 -8.33
CA ASN A 26 -6.95 14.89 -8.11
C ASN A 26 -7.24 14.41 -6.69
N LEU A 27 -6.42 13.51 -6.13
CA LEU A 27 -6.54 13.09 -4.73
C LEU A 27 -6.28 14.22 -3.74
N GLN A 28 -5.35 15.13 -4.04
CA GLN A 28 -5.11 16.30 -3.20
C GLN A 28 -6.31 17.25 -3.22
N PHE A 29 -6.95 17.44 -4.39
CA PHE A 29 -8.17 18.25 -4.51
C PHE A 29 -9.36 17.67 -3.75
N THR A 30 -9.55 16.35 -3.72
CA THR A 30 -10.61 15.75 -2.89
C THR A 30 -10.38 15.91 -1.39
N SER A 31 -9.14 16.23 -0.99
CA SER A 31 -8.73 16.36 0.41
C SER A 31 -8.72 17.80 0.96
N VAL A 32 -9.13 18.80 0.16
CA VAL A 32 -9.07 20.24 0.54
C VAL A 32 -9.91 20.53 1.79
N ASP A 33 -11.11 19.96 1.90
CA ASP A 33 -12.01 20.17 3.05
C ASP A 33 -11.93 19.05 4.11
N ARG A 34 -11.32 17.91 3.76
CA ARG A 34 -11.12 16.76 4.66
C ARG A 34 -9.79 16.09 4.34
N LYS A 35 -8.86 16.07 5.29
CA LYS A 35 -7.58 15.36 5.12
C LYS A 35 -7.83 13.87 4.87
N VAL A 36 -7.80 13.45 3.60
CA VAL A 36 -7.87 12.04 3.20
C VAL A 36 -6.56 11.39 3.60
N LYS A 37 -6.56 10.67 4.72
CA LYS A 37 -5.37 9.96 5.23
C LYS A 37 -5.26 8.52 4.72
N SER A 38 -6.38 7.86 4.45
CA SER A 38 -6.39 6.46 4.02
C SER A 38 -7.20 6.26 2.75
N ILE A 39 -6.60 5.54 1.81
CA ILE A 39 -7.12 5.31 0.47
C ILE A 39 -7.07 3.80 0.22
N LEU A 40 -8.25 3.18 0.13
CA LEU A 40 -8.41 1.81 -0.30
C LEU A 40 -8.44 1.76 -1.83
N ILE A 41 -7.61 0.93 -2.43
CA ILE A 41 -7.60 0.70 -3.87
C ILE A 41 -8.08 -0.73 -4.08
N THR A 42 -9.15 -0.88 -4.86
CA THR A 42 -9.75 -2.17 -5.23
C THR A 42 -9.98 -2.25 -6.74
N SER A 43 -10.38 -3.42 -7.21
CA SER A 43 -10.69 -3.69 -8.61
C SER A 43 -11.98 -4.51 -8.72
N SER A 44 -12.62 -4.51 -9.88
CA SER A 44 -13.79 -5.35 -10.12
C SER A 44 -13.38 -6.80 -10.28
N LEU A 45 -12.27 -7.03 -10.98
CA LEU A 45 -11.71 -8.35 -11.29
C LEU A 45 -10.23 -8.44 -10.89
N PRO A 46 -9.68 -9.66 -10.77
CA PRO A 46 -8.23 -9.86 -10.67
C PRO A 46 -7.49 -9.28 -11.89
N ASN A 47 -6.22 -8.92 -11.70
CA ASN A 47 -5.29 -8.51 -12.77
C ASN A 47 -5.61 -7.19 -13.51
N GLU A 48 -6.40 -6.29 -12.92
CA GLU A 48 -6.68 -4.96 -13.49
C GLU A 48 -5.60 -3.90 -13.18
N GLY A 49 -4.40 -4.32 -12.78
CA GLY A 49 -3.28 -3.41 -12.53
C GLY A 49 -3.36 -2.61 -11.21
N LYS A 50 -4.28 -2.96 -10.31
CA LYS A 50 -4.47 -2.32 -8.99
C LYS A 50 -3.17 -2.11 -8.21
N SER A 51 -2.36 -3.15 -8.01
CA SER A 51 -1.11 -3.05 -7.25
C SER A 51 -0.03 -2.22 -7.98
N THR A 52 -0.09 -2.15 -9.32
CA THR A 52 0.70 -1.20 -10.12
C THR A 52 0.27 0.24 -9.85
N ILE A 53 -1.04 0.50 -9.73
CA ILE A 53 -1.57 1.81 -9.35
C ILE A 53 -1.11 2.16 -7.94
N VAL A 54 -1.26 1.26 -6.97
CA VAL A 54 -0.81 1.44 -5.58
C VAL A 54 0.67 1.81 -5.52
N LYS A 55 1.53 1.06 -6.21
CA LYS A 55 2.98 1.34 -6.25
C LYS A 55 3.27 2.71 -6.84
N ASN A 56 2.81 3.00 -8.04
CA ASN A 56 3.23 4.23 -8.72
C ASN A 56 2.60 5.48 -8.12
N LEU A 57 1.38 5.38 -7.59
CA LEU A 57 0.77 6.47 -6.84
C LEU A 57 1.50 6.76 -5.53
N SER A 58 1.85 5.73 -4.77
CA SER A 58 2.61 5.91 -3.51
C SER A 58 3.97 6.56 -3.76
N TYR A 59 4.68 6.20 -4.84
CA TYR A 59 5.89 6.91 -5.29
C TYR A 59 5.60 8.38 -5.66
N SER A 60 4.55 8.64 -6.45
CA SER A 60 4.16 10.00 -6.85
C SER A 60 3.88 10.91 -5.64
N VAL A 61 3.27 10.36 -4.59
CA VAL A 61 2.97 11.05 -3.33
C VAL A 61 4.22 11.19 -2.45
N ALA A 62 5.03 10.14 -2.32
CA ALA A 62 6.27 10.20 -1.54
C ALA A 62 7.25 11.25 -2.09
N LEU A 63 7.25 11.48 -3.41
CA LEU A 63 8.04 12.53 -4.05
C LEU A 63 7.69 13.96 -3.58
N THR A 64 6.52 14.19 -2.96
CA THR A 64 6.17 15.51 -2.39
C THR A 64 6.70 15.70 -0.97
N GLY A 65 7.45 14.74 -0.44
CA GLY A 65 7.95 14.76 0.94
C GLY A 65 6.97 14.20 1.98
N SER A 66 5.76 13.81 1.57
CA SER A 66 4.75 13.22 2.47
C SER A 66 5.24 11.88 3.03
N LYS A 67 4.92 11.56 4.29
CA LYS A 67 5.21 10.23 4.84
C LYS A 67 4.13 9.24 4.41
N VAL A 68 4.51 8.22 3.65
CA VAL A 68 3.60 7.28 2.97
C VAL A 68 3.80 5.85 3.47
N ILE A 69 2.71 5.11 3.62
CA ILE A 69 2.72 3.66 3.81
C ILE A 69 1.80 2.97 2.81
N VAL A 70 2.26 1.82 2.30
CA VAL A 70 1.47 0.87 1.52
C VAL A 70 1.21 -0.36 2.37
N ILE A 71 -0.04 -0.83 2.43
CA ILE A 71 -0.47 -2.03 3.15
C ILE A 71 -1.06 -3.01 2.13
N ASP A 72 -0.50 -4.21 2.05
CA ASP A 72 -1.07 -5.31 1.25
C ASP A 72 -2.12 -6.07 2.06
N ALA A 73 -3.39 -5.71 1.86
CA ALA A 73 -4.54 -6.36 2.48
C ALA A 73 -5.24 -7.36 1.53
N ASP A 74 -4.69 -7.61 0.34
CA ASP A 74 -5.09 -8.75 -0.49
C ASP A 74 -4.42 -10.03 0.01
N LEU A 75 -4.91 -10.52 1.14
CA LEU A 75 -4.38 -11.73 1.78
C LEU A 75 -4.70 -13.02 1.01
N ARG A 76 -5.53 -12.96 -0.06
CA ARG A 76 -5.87 -14.11 -0.92
C ARG A 76 -4.85 -14.27 -2.05
N ASN A 77 -4.44 -13.17 -2.67
CA ASN A 77 -3.45 -13.17 -3.74
C ASN A 77 -2.51 -11.94 -3.63
N PRO A 78 -1.61 -11.92 -2.64
CA PRO A 78 -0.78 -10.76 -2.38
C PRO A 78 0.24 -10.53 -3.51
N THR A 79 0.36 -9.28 -3.96
CA THR A 79 1.27 -8.92 -5.05
C THR A 79 2.11 -7.68 -4.77
N VAL A 80 1.87 -6.96 -3.67
CA VAL A 80 2.66 -5.75 -3.34
C VAL A 80 4.14 -6.11 -3.18
N HIS A 81 4.45 -7.18 -2.45
CA HIS A 81 5.84 -7.63 -2.29
C HIS A 81 6.54 -7.90 -3.64
N LYS A 82 5.84 -8.45 -4.63
CA LYS A 82 6.39 -8.69 -5.98
C LYS A 82 6.64 -7.38 -6.70
N THR A 83 5.67 -6.46 -6.67
CA THR A 83 5.81 -5.17 -7.35
C THR A 83 6.91 -4.30 -6.75
N PHE A 84 7.16 -4.39 -5.44
CA PHE A 84 8.24 -3.68 -4.74
C PHE A 84 9.56 -4.47 -4.64
N ASN A 85 9.61 -5.71 -5.15
CA ASN A 85 10.78 -6.60 -5.05
C ASN A 85 11.25 -6.83 -3.59
N LEU A 86 10.30 -7.19 -2.73
CA LEU A 86 10.47 -7.45 -1.30
C LEU A 86 10.19 -8.91 -0.96
N SER A 87 10.71 -9.35 0.19
CA SER A 87 10.30 -10.63 0.79
C SER A 87 8.86 -10.53 1.31
N ASN A 88 8.14 -11.65 1.28
CA ASN A 88 6.81 -11.79 1.87
C ASN A 88 6.76 -12.81 3.01
N SER A 89 7.91 -13.15 3.60
CA SER A 89 7.99 -14.12 4.70
C SER A 89 7.40 -13.59 6.01
N ARG A 90 7.32 -12.27 6.17
CA ARG A 90 6.79 -11.59 7.34
C ARG A 90 6.04 -10.32 6.91
N GLY A 91 4.83 -10.10 7.42
CA GLY A 91 4.02 -8.94 7.05
C GLY A 91 2.74 -8.82 7.89
N LEU A 92 1.68 -8.25 7.30
CA LEU A 92 0.40 -7.95 7.93
C LEU A 92 -0.21 -9.16 8.66
N THR A 93 -0.20 -10.35 8.06
CA THR A 93 -0.73 -11.57 8.67
C THR A 93 -0.02 -11.88 9.99
N ASN A 94 1.32 -11.90 9.97
CA ASN A 94 2.12 -12.15 11.17
C ASN A 94 1.89 -11.05 12.21
N LEU A 95 1.90 -9.79 11.77
CA LEU A 95 1.64 -8.65 12.62
C LEU A 95 0.27 -8.72 13.28
N LEU A 96 -0.76 -9.26 12.63
CA LEU A 96 -2.08 -9.41 13.22
C LEU A 96 -2.16 -10.59 14.23
N ILE A 97 -1.17 -11.48 14.24
CA ILE A 97 -1.09 -12.63 15.16
C ILE A 97 -0.17 -12.31 16.35
N ASP A 98 1.02 -11.76 16.13
CA ASP A 98 2.15 -11.78 17.08
C ASP A 98 2.15 -10.71 18.21
N GLU A 99 1.10 -9.90 18.34
CA GLU A 99 0.99 -8.80 19.36
C GLU A 99 2.13 -7.75 19.36
N GLY A 100 2.96 -7.72 18.31
CA GLY A 100 4.09 -6.78 18.18
C GLY A 100 3.78 -5.41 17.56
N ASP A 101 4.78 -4.54 17.63
CA ASP A 101 4.79 -3.19 17.04
C ASP A 101 4.93 -3.25 15.51
N TYR A 102 4.15 -2.44 14.77
CA TYR A 102 4.05 -2.60 13.31
C TYR A 102 5.32 -2.14 12.59
N GLU A 103 6.07 -1.22 13.20
CA GLU A 103 7.36 -0.70 12.76
C GLU A 103 8.36 -1.83 12.51
N ALA A 104 8.32 -2.90 13.31
CA ALA A 104 9.19 -4.06 13.17
C ALA A 104 8.86 -4.96 11.95
N TYR A 105 7.73 -4.70 11.28
CA TYR A 105 7.25 -5.43 10.10
C TYR A 105 7.33 -4.58 8.83
N LEU A 106 7.73 -3.31 8.93
CA LEU A 106 7.84 -2.41 7.80
C LEU A 106 9.08 -2.70 6.98
N ASN A 107 8.92 -2.64 5.66
CA ASN A 107 10.00 -2.48 4.72
C ASN A 107 10.11 -0.99 4.37
N VAL A 108 11.33 -0.46 4.33
CA VAL A 108 11.59 0.90 3.83
C VAL A 108 12.02 0.79 2.38
N ASP A 109 11.41 1.57 1.50
CA ASP A 109 11.83 1.60 0.10
C ASP A 109 13.28 2.10 0.00
N THR A 110 14.10 1.40 -0.80
CA THR A 110 15.53 1.72 -0.91
C THR A 110 15.79 3.07 -1.59
N SER A 111 14.83 3.56 -2.37
CA SER A 111 14.94 4.82 -3.11
C SER A 111 14.31 6.00 -2.35
N TYR A 112 13.39 5.74 -1.41
CA TYR A 112 12.64 6.76 -0.68
C TYR A 112 12.41 6.36 0.78
N SER A 113 13.13 7.00 1.70
CA SER A 113 13.03 6.73 3.15
C SER A 113 11.68 7.09 3.76
N ASN A 114 10.88 7.91 3.08
CA ASN A 114 9.52 8.28 3.50
C ASN A 114 8.43 7.35 2.93
N LEU A 115 8.79 6.33 2.15
CA LEU A 115 7.86 5.32 1.62
C LEU A 115 8.08 3.98 2.33
N HIS A 116 7.07 3.57 3.10
CA HIS A 116 7.07 2.32 3.85
C HIS A 116 6.10 1.31 3.22
N ILE A 117 6.44 0.03 3.33
CA ILE A 117 5.64 -1.07 2.79
C ILE A 117 5.44 -2.12 3.86
N LEU A 118 4.18 -2.35 4.23
CA LEU A 118 3.73 -3.50 4.98
C LEU A 118 3.19 -4.53 3.98
N THR A 119 4.00 -5.54 3.68
CA THR A 119 3.59 -6.66 2.82
C THR A 119 2.55 -7.52 3.53
N SER A 120 1.91 -8.44 2.82
CA SER A 120 0.85 -9.28 3.43
C SER A 120 1.42 -10.24 4.47
N GLY A 121 2.64 -10.73 4.27
CA GLY A 121 3.13 -11.94 4.94
C GLY A 121 2.50 -13.20 4.34
N PRO A 122 2.69 -14.37 4.99
CA PRO A 122 2.11 -15.63 4.56
C PRO A 122 0.58 -15.55 4.45
N ILE A 123 0.01 -16.31 3.52
CA ILE A 123 -1.44 -16.41 3.32
C ILE A 123 -2.05 -17.11 4.56
N PRO A 124 -2.95 -16.46 5.31
CA PRO A 124 -3.61 -17.08 6.45
C PRO A 124 -4.71 -18.05 6.01
N PRO A 125 -5.12 -19.00 6.88
CA PRO A 125 -6.27 -19.86 6.59
C PRO A 125 -7.57 -19.06 6.48
N ASN A 126 -7.74 -17.98 7.28
CA ASN A 126 -8.97 -17.20 7.34
C ASN A 126 -8.73 -15.69 7.14
N PRO A 127 -8.57 -15.22 5.88
CA PRO A 127 -8.30 -13.81 5.57
C PRO A 127 -9.32 -12.78 6.11
N ALA A 128 -10.62 -13.05 5.92
CA ALA A 128 -11.67 -12.08 6.22
C ALA A 128 -11.79 -11.79 7.72
N GLU A 129 -11.74 -12.84 8.55
CA GLU A 129 -11.77 -12.75 10.01
C GLU A 129 -10.59 -11.95 10.55
N LEU A 130 -9.39 -12.18 9.98
CA LEU A 130 -8.18 -11.49 10.39
C LEU A 130 -8.27 -9.98 10.08
N LEU A 131 -8.73 -9.62 8.88
CA LEU A 131 -8.93 -8.22 8.46
C LEU A 131 -10.08 -7.54 9.21
N GLY A 132 -11.13 -8.29 9.58
CA GLY A 132 -12.27 -7.82 10.36
C GLY A 132 -12.00 -7.68 11.87
N SER A 133 -10.82 -8.10 12.34
CA SER A 133 -10.49 -8.10 13.75
C SER A 133 -10.37 -6.70 14.35
N ASN A 134 -10.66 -6.59 15.67
CA ASN A 134 -10.41 -5.36 16.43
C ASN A 134 -8.94 -4.91 16.37
N ARG A 135 -8.04 -5.86 16.13
CA ARG A 135 -6.63 -5.60 16.01
C ARG A 135 -6.29 -4.85 14.72
N MET A 136 -6.87 -5.26 13.59
CA MET A 136 -6.71 -4.54 12.33
C MET A 136 -7.21 -3.10 12.46
N LYS A 137 -8.33 -2.90 13.16
CA LYS A 137 -8.84 -1.55 13.46
C LYS A 137 -7.84 -0.70 14.26
N LYS A 138 -7.26 -1.25 15.34
CA LYS A 138 -6.25 -0.55 16.15
C LYS A 138 -4.99 -0.23 15.36
N LEU A 139 -4.54 -1.18 14.53
CA LEU A 139 -3.39 -1.01 13.64
C LEU A 139 -3.61 0.17 12.69
N LEU A 140 -4.74 0.19 11.98
CA LEU A 140 -5.05 1.29 11.06
C LEU A 140 -5.14 2.64 11.76
N SER A 141 -5.73 2.70 12.96
CA SER A 141 -5.76 3.94 13.76
C SER A 141 -4.35 4.44 14.10
N SER A 142 -3.46 3.57 14.58
CA SER A 142 -2.08 3.95 14.90
C SER A 142 -1.29 4.39 13.66
N ILE A 143 -1.47 3.70 12.53
CA ILE A 143 -0.82 4.08 11.27
C ILE A 143 -1.31 5.47 10.79
N GLN A 144 -2.61 5.76 10.88
CA GLN A 144 -3.17 7.05 10.47
C GLN A 144 -2.68 8.24 11.31
N GLU A 145 -2.20 8.00 12.53
CA GLU A 145 -1.58 9.04 13.37
C GLU A 145 -0.16 9.38 12.91
N ASN A 146 0.56 8.39 12.37
CA ASN A 146 1.98 8.48 12.07
C ASN A 146 2.33 8.69 10.59
N TYR A 147 1.33 8.65 9.70
CA TYR A 147 1.50 8.77 8.25
C TYR A 147 0.57 9.84 7.65
N ASP A 148 1.06 10.52 6.62
CA ASP A 148 0.26 11.47 5.85
C ASP A 148 -0.69 10.77 4.89
N TYR A 149 -0.23 9.67 4.29
CA TYR A 149 -1.00 8.84 3.36
C TYR A 149 -0.82 7.35 3.65
N VAL A 150 -1.94 6.64 3.67
CA VAL A 150 -2.05 5.20 3.85
C VAL A 150 -2.75 4.61 2.63
N PHE A 151 -2.00 3.91 1.77
CA PHE A 151 -2.55 3.19 0.63
C PHE A 151 -2.79 1.74 1.01
N ILE A 152 -4.00 1.24 0.81
CA ILE A 152 -4.38 -0.13 1.14
C ILE A 152 -4.73 -0.85 -0.17
N ASP A 153 -3.93 -1.84 -0.55
CA ASP A 153 -4.23 -2.75 -1.67
C ASP A 153 -5.20 -3.83 -1.19
N SER A 154 -6.34 -4.00 -1.84
CA SER A 154 -7.40 -4.91 -1.37
C SER A 154 -7.81 -5.93 -2.44
N PRO A 155 -8.39 -7.09 -2.08
CA PRO A 155 -8.86 -8.05 -3.07
C PRO A 155 -9.94 -7.45 -3.99
N PRO A 156 -10.08 -7.94 -5.23
CA PRO A 156 -11.15 -7.53 -6.13
C PRO A 156 -12.54 -7.79 -5.53
N VAL A 157 -13.49 -6.89 -5.75
CA VAL A 157 -14.83 -6.94 -5.14
C VAL A 157 -15.54 -8.28 -5.45
N VAL A 158 -15.46 -8.78 -6.69
CA VAL A 158 -16.13 -10.04 -7.09
C VAL A 158 -15.53 -11.28 -6.41
N THR A 159 -14.30 -11.20 -5.92
CA THR A 159 -13.61 -12.32 -5.25
C THR A 159 -13.87 -12.39 -3.74
N VAL A 160 -14.58 -11.39 -3.20
CA VAL A 160 -15.01 -11.30 -1.81
C VAL A 160 -16.47 -11.77 -1.75
N THR A 161 -16.68 -13.07 -1.55
CA THR A 161 -18.02 -13.67 -1.45
C THR A 161 -18.39 -14.10 -0.03
N ASP A 162 -17.71 -13.59 1.00
CA ASP A 162 -18.01 -13.88 2.42
C ASP A 162 -18.16 -12.59 3.22
#